data_AF-A0A3D5QBU0-F1
#
_entry.id   AF-A0A3D5QBU0-F1
#
_cell.length_a   1.000
_cell.length_b   1.000
_cell.length_c   1.000
_cell.angle_alpha   90.00
_cell.angle_beta   90.00
_cell.angle_gamma   90.00
#
_symmetry.space_group_name_H-M   'P 1'
#
loop_
_entity.id
_entity.type
_entity.pdbx_description
1 polymer ?
#
loop_
_entity_poly.entity_id
_entity_poly.type
_entity_poly.pdbx_seq_one_letter_code
_entity_poly.pdbx_strand_id
1 'polypeptide(L)' 'DNVTNWSRRDSRRIKCKVGATYSTPPASLKKAVDDINDMLVNHKNINNDMIMVYFDEFAASSLNIFVYCFA' A
#
# COMPACT_ATOMS: atom_id res chain seq x y z
N ASP A 1 -6.40 26.67 -18.34
CA ASP A 1 -6.11 25.26 -17.99
C ASP A 1 -4.62 25.02 -17.91
N ASN A 2 -4.16 24.33 -16.86
CA ASN A 2 -2.76 23.98 -16.70
C ASN A 2 -2.50 22.59 -17.30
N VAL A 3 -1.46 22.47 -18.12
CA VAL A 3 -1.03 21.20 -18.70
C VAL A 3 0.06 20.58 -17.82
N THR A 4 -0.17 19.36 -17.34
CA THR A 4 0.81 18.59 -16.54
C THR A 4 1.47 17.51 -17.37
N ASN A 5 2.80 17.54 -17.50
CA ASN A 5 3.57 16.54 -18.24
C ASN A 5 4.01 15.39 -17.31
N TRP A 6 3.29 14.27 -17.37
CA TRP A 6 3.58 13.06 -16.58
C TRP A 6 4.79 12.26 -17.06
N SER A 7 5.33 12.52 -18.24
CA SER A 7 6.51 11.82 -18.78
C SER A 7 7.81 12.31 -18.16
N ARG A 8 7.83 13.54 -17.61
CA ARG A 8 9.00 14.13 -16.94
C ARG A 8 9.13 13.75 -15.46
N ARG A 9 8.32 12.82 -14.97
CA ARG A 9 8.30 12.43 -13.56
C ARG A 9 9.27 11.27 -13.33
N ASP A 10 10.12 11.40 -12.32
CA ASP A 10 11.16 10.42 -12.00
C ASP A 10 10.63 9.13 -11.34
N SER A 11 9.45 9.19 -10.71
CA SER A 11 8.84 8.04 -10.04
C SER A 11 7.34 7.95 -10.25
N ARG A 12 6.79 6.74 -10.13
CA ARG A 12 5.37 6.43 -10.28
C ARG A 12 4.78 6.05 -8.93
N ARG A 13 3.68 6.70 -8.57
CA ARG A 13 2.95 6.39 -7.34
C ARG A 13 2.15 5.11 -7.50
N ILE A 14 2.30 4.19 -6.56
CA ILE A 14 1.44 3.01 -6.40
C ILE A 14 0.58 3.26 -5.16
N LYS A 15 -0.74 3.22 -5.33
CA LYS A 15 -1.72 3.38 -4.25
C LYS A 15 -2.80 2.31 -4.41
N CYS A 16 -2.96 1.45 -3.42
CA CYS A 16 -4.01 0.44 -3.42
C CYS A 16 -4.59 0.22 -2.01
N LYS A 17 -5.77 -0.40 -1.99
CA LYS A 17 -6.42 -0.89 -0.78
C LYS A 17 -6.60 -2.39 -0.93
N VAL A 18 -6.05 -3.16 0.02
CA VAL A 18 -6.20 -4.61 0.08
C VAL A 18 -7.28 -4.93 1.11
N GLY A 19 -8.38 -5.54 0.68
CA GLY A 19 -9.48 -5.90 1.55
C GLY A 19 -9.36 -7.35 2.03
N ALA A 20 -9.32 -7.56 3.34
CA ALA A 20 -9.49 -8.86 3.96
C ALA A 20 -10.96 -9.08 4.37
N THR A 21 -11.38 -10.34 4.52
CA THR A 21 -12.73 -10.65 5.02
C THR A 21 -12.84 -10.37 6.51
N TYR A 22 -14.04 -10.08 6.99
CA TYR A 22 -14.30 -9.83 8.41
C TYR A 22 -14.07 -11.05 9.31
N SER A 23 -14.02 -12.25 8.74
CA SER A 23 -13.67 -13.48 9.44
C SER A 23 -12.18 -13.58 9.77
N THR A 24 -11.33 -12.71 9.21
CA THR A 24 -9.88 -12.76 9.41
C THR A 24 -9.52 -12.35 10.85
N PRO A 25 -8.75 -13.18 11.58
CA PRO A 25 -8.29 -12.81 12.91
C PRO A 25 -7.38 -11.57 12.90
N PRO A 26 -7.44 -10.71 13.93
CA PRO A 26 -6.59 -9.52 14.01
C PRO A 26 -5.09 -9.81 13.93
N ALA A 27 -4.65 -10.95 14.49
CA ALA A 27 -3.25 -11.37 14.44
C ALA A 27 -2.76 -11.63 13.00
N SER A 28 -3.59 -12.27 12.17
CA SER A 28 -3.29 -12.51 10.76
C SER A 28 -3.26 -11.22 9.96
N LEU A 29 -4.14 -10.26 10.28
CA LEU A 29 -4.17 -8.94 9.65
C LEU A 29 -2.91 -8.14 9.95
N LYS A 30 -2.46 -8.14 11.20
CA LYS A 30 -1.20 -7.51 11.60
C LYS A 30 -0.02 -8.15 10.87
N LYS A 31 0.04 -9.48 10.85
CA LYS A 31 1.07 -10.20 10.11
C LYS A 31 1.08 -9.84 8.62
N ALA A 32 -0.09 -9.74 7.99
CA ALA A 32 -0.17 -9.35 6.59
C ALA A 32 0.37 -7.93 6.34
N VAL A 33 0.11 -6.98 7.24
CA VAL A 33 0.69 -5.62 7.16
C VAL A 33 2.21 -5.69 7.24
N ASP A 34 2.75 -6.42 8.21
CA ASP A 34 4.21 -6.56 8.41
C ASP A 34 4.86 -7.24 7.19
N ASP A 35 4.30 -8.35 6.72
CA ASP A 35 4.80 -9.11 5.56
C ASP A 35 4.79 -8.25 4.27
N ILE A 36 3.73 -7.46 4.05
CA ILE A 36 3.64 -6.55 2.88
C ILE A 36 4.68 -5.43 2.99
N ASN A 37 4.87 -4.87 4.18
CA ASN A 37 5.87 -3.84 4.41
C ASN A 37 7.29 -4.38 4.13
N ASP A 38 7.62 -5.54 4.68
CA ASP A 38 8.92 -6.19 4.48
C ASP A 38 9.16 -6.54 3.01
N MET A 39 8.14 -7.02 2.30
CA MET A 39 8.22 -7.26 0.86
C MET A 39 8.55 -5.99 0.09
N LEU A 40 7.89 -4.86 0.39
CA LEU A 40 8.11 -3.60 -0.33
C LEU A 40 9.49 -3.00 -0.04
N VAL A 41 9.93 -3.02 1.22
CA VAL A 41 11.25 -2.51 1.63
C VAL A 41 12.39 -3.27 0.95
N ASN A 42 12.22 -4.58 0.76
CA ASN A 42 13.21 -5.44 0.09
C ASN A 42 13.05 -5.48 -1.44
N HIS A 43 12.08 -4.76 -2.01
CA HIS A 43 11.81 -4.80 -3.45
C HIS A 43 12.71 -3.81 -4.21
N LYS A 44 13.51 -4.34 -5.14
CA LYS A 44 14.55 -3.61 -5.91
C LYS A 44 14.01 -2.39 -6.68
N ASN A 45 12.77 -2.46 -7.12
CA ASN A 45 12.12 -1.46 -7.95
C ASN A 45 11.18 -0.53 -7.15
N ILE A 46 11.26 -0.57 -5.81
CA ILE A 46 10.49 0.33 -4.95
C ILE A 46 11.46 1.30 -4.30
N ASN A 47 11.08 2.57 -4.30
CA ASN A 47 11.79 3.58 -3.54
C ASN A 47 11.39 3.47 -2.06
N ASN A 48 12.39 3.26 -1.21
CA ASN A 48 12.26 3.14 0.24
C ASN A 48 12.05 4.48 0.96
N ASP A 49 12.13 5.62 0.27
CA ASP A 49 11.93 6.95 0.85
C ASP A 49 10.52 7.13 1.43
N MET A 50 9.52 6.48 0.84
CA MET A 50 8.12 6.65 1.26
C MET A 50 7.30 5.40 1.01
N ILE A 51 7.34 4.47 1.98
CA ILE A 51 6.48 3.29 2.05
C ILE A 51 5.52 3.48 3.22
N MET A 52 4.22 3.31 2.96
CA MET A 52 3.18 3.31 3.97
C MET A 52 2.31 2.08 3.79
N VAL A 53 2.31 1.21 4.81
CA VAL A 53 1.47 0.02 4.88
C VAL A 53 0.85 -0.02 6.27
N TYR A 54 -0.47 0.11 6.34
CA TYR A 54 -1.19 0.07 7.61
C TYR A 54 -2.66 -0.28 7.41
N PHE A 55 -3.31 -0.74 8.47
CA PHE A 55 -4.76 -0.89 8.49
C PHE A 55 -5.44 0.49 8.45
N ASP A 56 -6.38 0.68 7.53
CA ASP A 56 -7.01 1.97 7.23
C ASP A 56 -8.42 2.06 7.80
N GLU A 57 -9.29 1.12 7.42
CA GLU A 57 -10.73 1.22 7.73
C GLU A 57 -11.44 -0.14 7.73
N PHE A 58 -12.58 -0.16 8.44
CA PHE A 58 -13.61 -1.18 8.33
C PHE A 58 -14.61 -0.75 7.24
N ALA A 59 -14.39 -1.18 6.00
CA ALA A 59 -15.24 -0.84 4.86
C ALA A 59 -16.46 -1.78 4.77
N ALA A 60 -17.51 -1.39 4.02
CA ALA A 60 -18.81 -2.08 4.00
C ALA A 60 -18.77 -3.62 3.87
N SER A 61 -17.75 -4.19 3.23
CA SER A 61 -17.57 -5.64 3.09
C SER A 61 -16.13 -6.12 3.33
N SER A 62 -15.25 -5.30 3.90
CA SER A 62 -13.83 -5.67 4.06
C SER A 62 -13.09 -4.90 5.16
N LEU A 63 -12.04 -5.54 5.67
CA LEU A 63 -11.01 -4.93 6.51
C LEU A 63 -9.90 -4.43 5.59
N ASN A 64 -9.78 -3.11 5.42
CA ASN A 64 -8.90 -2.53 4.42
C ASN A 64 -7.51 -2.24 4.97
N ILE A 65 -6.49 -2.74 4.28
CA ILE A 65 -5.09 -2.37 4.43
C ILE A 65 -4.76 -1.36 3.33
N PHE A 66 -4.24 -0.20 3.73
CA PHE A 66 -3.75 0.80 2.82
C PHE A 66 -2.29 0.55 2.48
N VAL A 67 -1.98 0.63 1.18
CA VAL A 67 -0.62 0.53 0.66
C VAL A 67 -0.33 1.71 -0.23
N TYR A 68 0.79 2.38 0.05
CA TYR A 68 1.25 3.55 -0.69
C TYR A 68 2.77 3.53 -0.79
N CYS A 69 3.28 3.57 -2.01
CA CYS A 69 4.70 3.63 -2.29
C CYS A 69 5.00 4.27 -3.65
N PHE A 70 6.28 4.40 -3.97
CA PHE A 70 6.78 4.86 -5.26
C PHE A 70 7.68 3.81 -5.90
N ALA A 71 7.54 3.63 -7.21
CA ALA A 71 8.42 2.83 -8.06
C ALA A 71 9.14 3.73 -9.08
#